data_AF-A0A2D6AWU8-F1
#
_entry.id   AF-A0A2D6AWU8-F1
#
_cell.length_a   1.000
_cell.length_b   1.000
_cell.length_c   1.000
_cell.angle_alpha   90.00
_cell.angle_beta   90.00
_cell.angle_gamma   90.00
#
_symmetry.space_group_name_H-M   'P 1'
#
loop_
_entity.id
_entity.type
_entity.pdbx_description
1 polymer ?
#
loop_
_entity_poly.entity_id
_entity_poly.type
_entity_poly.pdbx_seq_one_letter_code
_entity_poly.pdbx_strand_id
1 'polypeptide(L)'
;MGGLVEDQGGGDEMYRLKELALEVLEDEYPPSKRDDGSGIIVSGMADCGDIAHEIVDGMVPVYTADLLRLALDDLWLASTVPEIGPAFDGTSTAVNIIAANVYEELYQKVYEKCEGTNS
;
A
#
# COMPACT_ATOMS: atom_id res chain seq x y z
N MET A 1 25.14 33.67 -1.08
CA MET A 1 23.76 33.27 -0.79
C MET A 1 23.62 31.82 -1.22
N GLY A 2 23.86 30.89 -0.29
CA GLY A 2 23.63 29.47 -0.55
C GLY A 2 22.15 29.21 -0.33
N GLY A 3 21.42 28.93 -1.41
CA GLY A 3 20.05 28.45 -1.30
C GLY A 3 20.09 27.11 -0.59
N LEU A 4 19.53 27.06 0.62
CA LEU A 4 19.13 25.81 1.22
C LEU A 4 18.09 25.22 0.27
N VAL A 5 18.45 24.11 -0.37
CA VAL A 5 17.47 23.25 -1.02
C VAL A 5 16.48 22.89 0.07
N GLU A 6 15.22 23.28 -0.09
CA GLU A 6 14.14 22.85 0.77
C GLU A 6 14.11 21.33 0.68
N ASP A 7 14.64 20.71 1.73
CA ASP A 7 14.41 19.32 2.08
C ASP A 7 12.89 19.15 2.20
N GLN A 8 12.24 18.76 1.10
CA GLN A 8 10.84 18.41 1.10
C GLN A 8 10.76 17.11 1.90
N GLY A 9 10.41 17.27 3.18
CA GLY A 9 10.46 16.26 4.21
C GLY A 9 9.86 14.94 3.76
N GLY A 10 10.60 13.87 4.06
CA GLY A 10 10.32 12.48 3.81
C GLY A 10 8.99 12.02 4.42
N GLY A 11 7.92 12.18 3.68
CA GLY A 11 6.61 11.60 3.98
C GLY A 11 5.75 11.43 2.72
N ASP A 12 6.32 11.71 1.55
CA ASP A 12 5.62 11.72 0.28
C ASP A 12 5.72 10.38 -0.47
N GLU A 13 6.76 9.57 -0.23
CA GLU A 13 6.92 8.30 -0.95
C GLU A 13 5.81 7.30 -0.63
N MET A 14 5.48 7.09 0.65
CA MET A 14 4.38 6.19 1.01
C MET A 14 3.02 6.73 0.53
N TYR A 15 2.83 8.05 0.56
CA TYR A 15 1.64 8.68 -0.01
C TYR A 15 1.52 8.41 -1.51
N ARG A 16 2.60 8.59 -2.27
CA ARG A 16 2.64 8.29 -3.72
C ARG A 16 2.37 6.82 -4.00
N LEU A 17 2.92 5.92 -3.19
CA LEU A 17 2.71 4.47 -3.36
C LEU A 17 1.24 4.09 -3.15
N LYS A 18 0.58 4.69 -2.16
CA LYS A 18 -0.87 4.52 -1.95
C LYS A 18 -1.69 5.06 -3.12
N GLU A 19 -1.40 6.27 -3.60
CA GLU A 19 -2.12 6.85 -4.74
C GLU A 19 -1.95 5.98 -6.01
N LEU A 20 -0.74 5.49 -6.27
CA LEU A 20 -0.48 4.59 -7.39
C LEU A 20 -1.27 3.26 -7.27
N ALA A 21 -1.34 2.68 -6.06
CA ALA A 21 -2.13 1.47 -5.84
C ALA A 21 -3.63 1.70 -6.08
N LEU A 22 -4.14 2.88 -5.74
CA LEU A 22 -5.52 3.26 -6.03
C LEU A 22 -5.76 3.53 -7.52
N GLU A 23 -4.80 4.11 -8.23
CA GLU A 23 -4.87 4.29 -9.67
C GLU A 23 -4.94 2.93 -10.39
N VAL A 24 -4.09 1.97 -10.01
CA VAL A 24 -4.14 0.60 -10.56
C VAL A 24 -5.47 -0.08 -10.27
N LEU A 25 -6.01 0.09 -9.05
CA LEU A 25 -7.36 -0.40 -8.73
C LEU A 25 -8.42 0.20 -9.66
N GLU A 26 -8.39 1.51 -9.92
CA GLU A 26 -9.40 2.14 -10.77
C GLU A 26 -9.27 1.74 -12.25
N ASP A 27 -8.04 1.50 -12.72
CA ASP A 27 -7.75 1.13 -14.11
C ASP A 27 -8.00 -0.35 -14.43
N GLU A 28 -7.50 -1.27 -13.60
CA GLU A 28 -7.63 -2.71 -13.82
C GLU A 28 -9.01 -3.24 -13.38
N TYR A 29 -9.58 -2.58 -12.36
CA TYR A 29 -10.75 -3.04 -11.63
C TYR A 29 -11.83 -1.94 -11.59
N PRO A 30 -12.32 -1.49 -12.76
CA PRO A 30 -13.16 -0.32 -12.85
C PRO A 30 -14.45 -0.49 -12.05
N PRO A 31 -14.92 0.58 -11.38
CA PRO A 31 -16.11 0.55 -10.56
C PRO A 31 -17.34 0.27 -11.44
N SER A 32 -17.96 -0.88 -11.25
CA SER A 32 -19.27 -1.19 -11.81
C SER A 32 -20.35 -0.97 -10.75
N LYS A 33 -21.50 -0.44 -11.16
CA LYS A 33 -22.62 -0.26 -10.24
C LYS A 33 -23.27 -1.62 -10.00
N ARG A 34 -23.63 -1.92 -8.74
CA ARG A 34 -24.52 -3.05 -8.48
C ARG A 34 -25.87 -2.80 -9.18
N ASP A 35 -26.44 -3.86 -9.75
CA ASP A 35 -27.77 -3.82 -10.40
C ASP A 35 -28.90 -3.44 -9.43
N ASP A 36 -28.67 -3.57 -8.12
CA ASP A 36 -29.61 -3.24 -7.04
C ASP A 36 -29.50 -1.78 -6.53
N GLY A 37 -28.57 -0.99 -7.09
CA GLY A 37 -28.34 0.40 -6.69
C GLY A 37 -27.59 0.59 -5.37
N SER A 38 -27.11 -0.49 -4.73
CA SER A 38 -26.31 -0.43 -3.51
C SER A 38 -24.80 -0.48 -3.82
N GLY A 39 -24.14 0.68 -3.83
CA GLY A 39 -22.67 0.74 -3.87
C GLY A 39 -22.01 0.38 -5.21
N ILE A 40 -20.67 0.45 -5.18
CA ILE A 40 -19.76 0.12 -6.27
C ILE A 40 -19.26 -1.31 -6.04
N ILE A 41 -19.26 -2.14 -7.08
CA ILE A 41 -18.55 -3.42 -7.12
C ILE A 41 -17.50 -3.33 -8.21
N VAL A 42 -16.30 -3.81 -7.93
CA VAL A 42 -15.32 -4.07 -8.97
C VAL A 42 -15.92 -5.11 -9.94
N SER A 43 -15.82 -4.84 -11.25
CA SER A 43 -16.40 -5.71 -12.29
C SER A 43 -15.62 -7.02 -12.41
N GLY A 44 -15.98 -8.04 -11.64
CA GLY A 44 -15.38 -9.37 -11.69
C GLY A 44 -15.75 -10.17 -10.45
N MET A 45 -15.90 -11.49 -10.55
CA MET A 45 -16.24 -12.37 -9.42
C MET A 45 -15.12 -12.49 -8.35
N ALA A 46 -14.14 -11.58 -8.34
CA ALA A 46 -13.02 -11.56 -7.40
C ALA A 46 -13.43 -10.81 -6.12
N ASP A 47 -13.11 -11.39 -4.96
CA ASP A 47 -13.32 -10.75 -3.67
C ASP A 47 -12.41 -9.52 -3.51
N CYS A 48 -12.83 -8.50 -2.75
CA CYS A 48 -11.99 -7.32 -2.52
C CYS A 48 -10.66 -7.67 -1.83
N GLY A 49 -10.62 -8.73 -1.03
CA GLY A 49 -9.38 -9.26 -0.47
C GLY A 49 -8.44 -9.77 -1.55
N ASP A 50 -8.96 -10.55 -2.52
CA ASP A 50 -8.17 -11.11 -3.62
C ASP A 50 -7.57 -9.98 -4.50
N ILE A 51 -8.38 -8.96 -4.82
CA ILE A 51 -7.94 -7.80 -5.59
C ILE A 51 -6.87 -7.00 -4.84
N ALA A 52 -7.08 -6.76 -3.54
CA ALA A 52 -6.12 -6.04 -2.72
C ALA A 52 -4.80 -6.81 -2.62
N HIS A 53 -4.84 -8.13 -2.41
CA HIS A 53 -3.64 -8.96 -2.41
C HIS A 53 -2.89 -8.88 -3.75
N GLU A 54 -3.59 -8.99 -4.89
CA GLU A 54 -2.98 -8.96 -6.21
C GLU A 54 -2.27 -7.63 -6.51
N ILE A 55 -2.94 -6.51 -6.24
CA ILE A 55 -2.37 -5.17 -6.47
C ILE A 55 -1.15 -4.97 -5.56
N VAL A 56 -1.28 -5.30 -4.28
CA VAL A 56 -0.26 -4.96 -3.28
C VAL A 56 0.98 -5.84 -3.41
N ASP A 57 0.83 -7.13 -3.72
CA ASP A 57 1.97 -8.03 -3.99
C ASP A 57 2.89 -7.46 -5.09
N GLY A 58 2.33 -6.77 -6.08
CA GLY A 58 3.07 -6.12 -7.16
C GLY A 58 3.69 -4.76 -6.81
N MET A 59 3.26 -4.14 -5.70
CA MET A 59 3.63 -2.77 -5.33
C MET A 59 4.68 -2.69 -4.22
N VAL A 60 4.82 -3.73 -3.38
CA VAL A 60 5.82 -3.73 -2.31
C VAL A 60 7.24 -3.69 -2.89
N PRO A 61 8.08 -2.70 -2.52
CA PRO A 61 9.44 -2.62 -3.03
C PRO A 61 10.30 -3.83 -2.61
N VAL A 62 11.04 -4.39 -3.56
CA VAL A 62 11.94 -5.53 -3.32
C VAL A 62 13.38 -5.09 -3.00
N TYR A 63 13.74 -3.85 -3.33
CA TYR A 63 15.09 -3.34 -3.08
C TYR A 63 15.18 -2.76 -1.66
N THR A 64 16.18 -3.23 -0.91
CA THR A 64 16.43 -2.77 0.46
C THR A 64 16.61 -1.26 0.58
N ALA A 65 17.20 -0.61 -0.42
CA ALA A 65 17.40 0.83 -0.41
C ALA A 65 16.06 1.59 -0.36
N ASP A 66 15.05 1.12 -1.10
CA ASP A 66 13.75 1.78 -1.20
C ASP A 66 12.92 1.51 0.07
N LEU A 67 12.96 0.30 0.59
CA LEU A 67 12.35 -0.03 1.89
C LEU A 67 12.93 0.82 3.03
N LEU A 68 14.26 1.01 3.06
CA LEU A 68 14.90 1.85 4.08
C LEU A 68 14.57 3.34 3.90
N ARG A 69 14.36 3.82 2.68
CA ARG A 69 13.89 5.20 2.44
C ARG A 69 12.49 5.39 2.98
N LEU A 70 11.56 4.50 2.63
CA LEU A 70 10.19 4.52 3.16
C LEU A 70 10.18 4.51 4.69
N ALA A 71 11.03 3.69 5.31
CA ALA A 71 11.13 3.63 6.77
C ALA A 71 11.79 4.86 7.41
N LEU A 72 12.66 5.58 6.69
CA LEU A 72 13.21 6.85 7.16
C LEU A 72 12.17 7.96 7.13
N ASP A 73 11.28 7.89 6.15
CA ASP A 73 10.17 8.82 5.95
C ASP A 73 9.05 8.57 6.97
N ASP A 74 8.68 7.31 7.18
CA ASP A 74 7.75 6.87 8.21
C ASP A 74 8.38 5.80 9.12
N LEU A 75 8.81 6.23 10.31
CA LEU A 75 9.41 5.36 11.32
C LEU A 75 8.43 4.31 11.88
N TRP A 76 7.12 4.47 11.68
CA TRP A 76 6.14 3.44 12.03
C TRP A 76 6.43 2.13 11.28
N LEU A 77 6.82 2.21 10.01
CA LEU A 77 7.17 1.05 9.17
C LEU A 77 8.32 0.22 9.74
N ALA A 78 9.26 0.81 10.49
CA ALA A 78 10.37 0.08 11.10
C ALA A 78 10.14 -0.34 12.55
N SER A 79 9.14 0.23 13.22
CA SER A 79 8.95 0.07 14.68
C SER A 79 7.72 -0.76 15.05
N THR A 80 6.76 -0.89 14.14
CA THR A 80 5.56 -1.70 14.34
C THR A 80 5.82 -3.15 13.98
N VAL A 81 5.21 -4.06 14.76
CA VAL A 81 5.24 -5.49 14.45
C VAL A 81 4.09 -5.78 13.48
N PRO A 82 4.37 -6.31 12.28
CA PRO A 82 3.34 -6.64 11.30
C PRO A 82 2.43 -7.75 11.81
N GLU A 83 1.14 -7.65 11.54
CA GLU A 83 0.13 -8.66 11.88
C GLU A 83 0.31 -9.96 11.08
N ILE A 84 0.69 -9.87 9.81
CA ILE A 84 0.93 -11.01 8.92
C ILE A 84 2.28 -11.69 9.16
N GLY A 85 3.11 -11.10 10.03
CA GLY A 85 4.48 -11.54 10.28
C GLY A 85 5.49 -10.99 9.26
N PRO A 86 6.78 -11.37 9.37
CA PRO A 86 7.82 -10.85 8.48
C PRO A 86 7.65 -11.31 7.03
N ALA A 87 7.92 -10.42 6.07
CA ALA A 87 7.84 -10.72 4.65
C ALA A 87 8.98 -11.66 4.15
N PHE A 88 8.92 -12.01 2.87
CA PHE A 88 9.92 -12.77 2.11
C PHE A 88 10.19 -14.18 2.69
N ASP A 89 11.32 -14.36 3.38
CA ASP A 89 11.75 -15.66 3.92
C ASP A 89 11.20 -15.92 5.34
N GLY A 90 10.40 -15.00 5.88
CA GLY A 90 9.81 -15.10 7.21
C GLY A 90 10.77 -14.82 8.36
N THR A 91 12.04 -14.51 8.07
CA THR A 91 13.01 -14.12 9.10
C THR A 91 12.65 -12.74 9.65
N SER A 92 12.72 -12.52 10.96
CA SER A 92 12.44 -11.23 11.60
C SER A 92 13.58 -10.21 11.44
N THR A 93 14.02 -9.96 10.19
CA THR A 93 14.96 -8.89 9.88
C THR A 93 14.23 -7.54 9.80
N ALA A 94 14.93 -6.44 10.03
CA ALA A 94 14.34 -5.10 9.91
C ALA A 94 13.71 -4.86 8.52
N VAL A 95 14.37 -5.34 7.46
CA VAL A 95 13.88 -5.18 6.08
C VAL A 95 12.59 -5.96 5.85
N ASN A 96 12.49 -7.19 6.37
CA ASN A 96 11.29 -8.01 6.23
C ASN A 96 10.12 -7.47 7.05
N ILE A 97 10.39 -6.86 8.20
CA ILE A 97 9.40 -6.16 9.03
C ILE A 97 8.87 -4.94 8.27
N ILE A 98 9.76 -4.11 7.72
CA ILE A 98 9.38 -2.93 6.94
C ILE A 98 8.53 -3.33 5.73
N ALA A 99 8.96 -4.34 4.97
CA ALA A 99 8.21 -4.80 3.80
C ALA A 99 6.80 -5.30 4.15
N ALA A 100 6.65 -6.02 5.27
CA ALA A 100 5.35 -6.47 5.74
C ALA A 100 4.46 -5.30 6.21
N ASN A 101 5.02 -4.30 6.89
CA ASN A 101 4.24 -3.11 7.29
C ASN A 101 3.81 -2.28 6.07
N VAL A 102 4.67 -2.13 5.04
CA VAL A 102 4.31 -1.50 3.76
C VAL A 102 3.17 -2.25 3.10
N TYR A 103 3.24 -3.58 3.09
CA TYR A 103 2.19 -4.44 2.56
C TYR A 103 0.85 -4.19 3.25
N GLU A 104 0.81 -4.28 4.58
CA GLU A 104 -0.42 -4.12 5.36
C GLU A 104 -1.05 -2.75 5.15
N GLU A 105 -0.23 -1.70 5.08
CA GLU A 105 -0.70 -0.34 4.90
C GLU A 105 -1.29 -0.10 3.51
N LEU A 106 -0.70 -0.67 2.45
CA LEU A 106 -1.26 -0.64 1.11
C LEU A 106 -2.53 -1.51 1.01
N TYR A 107 -2.50 -2.71 1.59
CA TYR A 107 -3.63 -3.65 1.59
C TYR A 107 -4.86 -3.01 2.20
N GLN A 108 -4.72 -2.43 3.40
CA GLN A 108 -5.82 -1.74 4.06
C GLN A 108 -6.38 -0.63 3.17
N LYS A 109 -5.51 0.18 2.55
CA LYS A 109 -5.94 1.31 1.73
C LYS A 109 -6.71 0.87 0.48
N VAL A 110 -6.21 -0.15 -0.21
CA VAL A 110 -6.84 -0.69 -1.42
C VAL A 110 -8.15 -1.40 -1.07
N TYR A 111 -8.16 -2.20 0.01
CA TYR A 111 -9.34 -2.91 0.48
C TYR A 111 -10.47 -1.96 0.87
N GLU A 112 -10.19 -0.92 1.67
CA GLU A 112 -11.17 0.11 2.06
C GLU A 112 -11.79 0.80 0.84
N LYS A 113 -10.96 1.13 -0.15
CA LYS A 113 -11.44 1.73 -1.40
C LYS A 113 -12.31 0.74 -2.18
N CYS A 114 -11.89 -0.52 -2.29
CA CYS A 114 -12.63 -1.56 -3.00
C CYS A 114 -14.02 -1.81 -2.39
N GLU A 115 -14.12 -1.85 -1.06
CA GLU A 115 -15.40 -2.02 -0.34
C GLU A 115 -16.29 -0.76 -0.38
N GLY A 116 -15.75 0.37 -0.82
CA GLY A 116 -16.45 1.66 -0.81
C GLY A 116 -16.56 2.27 0.60
N THR A 117 -15.72 1.83 1.54
CA THR A 117 -15.66 2.32 2.91
C THR A 117 -14.83 3.60 2.92
N ASN A 118 -15.45 4.74 2.60
CA ASN A 118 -14.83 6.05 2.77
C ASN A 118 -14.63 6.32 4.26
N SER A 119 -13.39 6.30 4.74
CA SER A 119 -12.98 6.94 6.02
C SER A 119 -12.65 8.41 5.79
#